data_AF-A0A8C7JQ57-F1
#
_entry.id   AF-A0A8C7JQ57-F1
#
_cell.length_a   1.000
_cell.length_b   1.000
_cell.length_c   1.000
_cell.angle_alpha   90.00
_cell.angle_beta   90.00
_cell.angle_gamma   90.00
#
_symmetry.space_group_name_H-M   'P 1'
#
loop_
_entity.id
_entity.type
_entity.pdbx_description
1 polymer ?
#
loop_
_entity_poly.entity_id
_entity_poly.type
_entity_poly.pdbx_seq_one_letter_code
_entity_poly.pdbx_strand_id
1 'polypeptide(L)'
;MQSDHKIVGIRTKNVHFLLLDILEELGRGDLKKFQWYINKGVEEFPSISEGQLEDADRLVTVDRMVQSYCDEGAVKITVEILRKMGRNDLAEELKENLLTKQV
;
A
#
# COMPACT_ATOMS: atom_id res chain seq x y z
N MET A 1 -15.69 19.50 37.83
CA MET A 1 -15.70 18.03 37.94
C MET A 1 -16.58 17.51 36.82
N GLN A 2 -16.11 17.02 35.68
CA GLN A 2 -14.80 16.52 35.27
C GLN A 2 -14.56 16.99 33.83
N SER A 3 -13.34 17.44 33.55
CA SER A 3 -12.80 17.83 32.26
C SER A 3 -12.28 16.62 31.46
N ASP A 4 -11.97 16.89 30.19
CA ASP A 4 -10.98 16.22 29.34
C ASP A 4 -11.47 15.14 28.35
N HIS A 5 -11.52 15.56 27.09
CA HIS A 5 -10.75 14.95 25.99
C HIS A 5 -10.49 13.44 26.10
N LYS A 6 -11.45 12.60 25.67
CA LYS A 6 -11.08 11.30 25.09
C LYS A 6 -10.59 11.50 23.66
N ILE A 7 -9.34 11.93 23.61
CA ILE A 7 -8.39 11.83 22.51
C ILE A 7 -8.28 10.38 22.04
N VAL A 8 -8.14 10.22 20.72
CA VAL A 8 -7.75 9.01 19.97
C VAL A 8 -8.77 7.87 20.00
N GLY A 9 -9.68 7.92 19.02
CA GLY A 9 -10.14 6.69 18.41
C GLY A 9 -8.91 5.97 17.86
N ILE A 10 -8.50 4.90 18.52
CA ILE A 10 -7.45 3.97 18.07
C ILE A 10 -7.98 3.34 16.77
N ARG A 11 -7.84 4.06 15.65
CA ARG A 11 -8.16 3.55 14.30
C ARG A 11 -7.18 2.43 14.04
N THR A 12 -7.65 1.20 14.01
CA THR A 12 -7.01 0.19 13.15
C THR A 12 -7.14 0.73 11.73
N LYS A 13 -6.05 1.30 11.18
CA LYS A 13 -6.02 1.72 9.77
C LYS A 13 -6.27 0.45 8.94
N ASN A 14 -7.34 0.43 8.18
CA ASN A 14 -7.63 -0.65 7.22
C ASN A 14 -6.50 -0.65 6.17
N VAL A 15 -5.99 -1.82 5.80
CA VAL A 15 -4.89 -1.94 4.82
C VAL A 15 -5.23 -1.27 3.49
N HIS A 16 -6.49 -1.32 3.05
CA HIS A 16 -6.90 -0.60 1.84
C HIS A 16 -6.63 0.91 1.93
N PHE A 17 -7.01 1.55 3.04
CA PHE A 17 -6.77 2.99 3.20
C PHE A 17 -5.28 3.30 3.36
N LEU A 18 -4.55 2.45 4.08
CA LEU A 18 -3.10 2.64 4.25
C LEU A 18 -2.36 2.55 2.91
N LEU A 19 -2.68 1.56 2.08
CA LEU A 19 -2.07 1.42 0.76
C LEU A 19 -2.53 2.53 -0.19
N LEU A 20 -3.80 2.94 -0.11
CA LEU A 20 -4.31 4.05 -0.92
C LEU A 20 -3.56 5.34 -0.64
N ASP A 21 -3.38 5.71 0.63
CA ASP A 21 -2.63 6.92 1.05
C ASP A 21 -1.23 6.92 0.40
N ILE A 22 -0.53 5.78 0.41
CA ILE A 22 0.79 5.64 -0.22
C ILE A 22 0.74 5.75 -1.75
N LEU A 23 -0.28 5.16 -2.38
CA LEU A 23 -0.44 5.21 -3.83
C LEU A 23 -0.88 6.59 -4.34
N GLU A 24 -1.50 7.42 -3.49
CA GLU A 24 -1.82 8.82 -3.79
C GLU A 24 -0.56 9.68 -3.96
N GLU A 25 0.50 9.39 -3.21
CA GLU A 25 1.82 10.03 -3.32
C GLU A 25 2.62 9.62 -4.57
N LEU A 26 2.11 8.66 -5.35
CA LEU A 26 2.66 8.29 -6.64
C LEU A 26 2.02 9.13 -7.75
N GLY A 27 2.83 9.88 -8.49
CA GLY A 27 2.37 10.52 -9.73
C GLY A 27 1.92 9.49 -10.77
N ARG A 28 1.22 9.92 -11.84
CA ARG A 28 0.70 8.99 -12.87
C ARG A 28 1.77 8.06 -13.48
N GLY A 29 2.96 8.60 -13.75
CA GLY A 29 4.07 7.81 -14.29
C GLY A 29 4.61 6.77 -13.32
N ASP A 30 4.74 7.14 -12.04
CA ASP A 30 5.15 6.25 -10.97
C ASP A 30 4.12 5.16 -10.72
N LEU A 31 2.82 5.50 -10.71
CA LEU A 31 1.75 4.50 -10.57
C LEU A 31 1.79 3.48 -11.71
N LYS A 32 1.97 3.92 -12.95
CA LYS A 32 2.09 3.01 -14.10
C LYS A 32 3.31 2.08 -13.95
N LYS A 33 4.43 2.61 -13.46
CA LYS A 33 5.64 1.80 -13.19
C LYS A 33 5.41 0.82 -12.03
N PHE A 34 4.69 1.24 -10.99
CA PHE A 34 4.31 0.41 -9.85
C PHE A 34 3.46 -0.79 -10.31
N GLN A 35 2.39 -0.53 -11.07
CA GLN A 35 1.53 -1.57 -11.66
C GLN A 35 2.31 -2.49 -12.59
N TRP A 36 3.28 -1.96 -13.34
CA TRP A 36 4.15 -2.79 -14.17
C TRP A 36 4.97 -3.80 -13.35
N TYR A 37 5.47 -3.43 -12.16
CA TYR A 37 6.13 -4.39 -11.27
C TYR A 37 5.17 -5.47 -10.76
N ILE A 38 3.95 -5.11 -10.38
CA ILE A 38 2.91 -6.09 -10.00
C ILE A 38 2.69 -7.08 -11.16
N ASN A 39 2.61 -6.56 -12.40
CA ASN A 39 2.42 -7.40 -13.58
C ASN A 39 3.59 -8.33 -13.87
N LYS A 40 4.84 -7.88 -13.69
CA LYS A 40 6.02 -8.73 -13.89
C LYS A 40 6.21 -9.75 -12.77
N GLY A 41 5.53 -9.56 -11.65
CA GLY A 41 5.79 -10.32 -10.43
C GLY A 41 7.04 -9.79 -9.74
N VAL A 42 7.04 -9.88 -8.42
CA VAL A 42 8.16 -9.46 -7.59
C VAL A 42 8.46 -10.58 -6.62
N GLU A 43 9.68 -11.12 -6.72
CA GLU A 43 10.20 -12.15 -5.80
C GLU A 43 9.27 -13.38 -5.74
N GLU A 44 8.70 -13.66 -4.58
CA GLU A 44 7.82 -14.78 -4.31
C GLU A 44 6.33 -14.47 -4.53
N PHE A 45 6.00 -13.22 -4.87
CA PHE A 45 4.61 -12.81 -5.08
C PHE A 45 4.15 -13.14 -6.51
N PRO A 46 2.98 -13.80 -6.66
CA PRO A 46 2.44 -14.09 -8.00
C PRO A 46 2.12 -12.79 -8.75
N SER A 47 2.30 -12.78 -10.07
CA SER A 47 1.93 -11.63 -10.89
C SER A 47 0.42 -11.43 -10.97
N ILE A 48 -0.04 -10.18 -10.99
CA ILE A 48 -1.42 -9.82 -11.40
C ILE A 48 -1.42 -9.56 -12.92
N SER A 49 -2.37 -10.15 -13.65
CA SER A 49 -2.36 -10.07 -15.11
C SER A 49 -2.56 -8.65 -15.63
N GLU A 50 -2.05 -8.37 -16.83
CA GLU A 50 -2.13 -7.04 -17.44
C GLU A 50 -3.57 -6.59 -17.61
N GLY A 51 -4.47 -7.47 -18.09
CA GLY A 51 -5.89 -7.13 -18.24
C GLY A 51 -6.62 -6.84 -16.92
N GLN A 52 -6.05 -7.19 -15.75
CA GLN A 52 -6.59 -6.78 -14.45
C GLN A 52 -6.07 -5.41 -13.98
N LEU A 53 -5.00 -4.91 -14.59
CA LEU A 53 -4.34 -3.64 -14.27
C LEU A 53 -4.50 -2.60 -15.40
N GLU A 54 -4.99 -3.00 -16.57
CA GLU A 54 -5.29 -2.12 -17.69
C GLU A 54 -6.28 -1.04 -17.24
N ASP A 55 -5.89 0.23 -17.41
CA ASP A 55 -6.61 1.42 -16.96
C ASP A 55 -6.99 1.45 -15.47
N ALA A 56 -6.39 0.59 -14.64
CA ALA A 56 -6.64 0.58 -13.21
C ALA A 56 -6.16 1.89 -12.57
N ASP A 57 -7.06 2.52 -11.82
CA ASP A 57 -6.69 3.62 -10.95
C ASP A 57 -6.11 3.11 -9.62
N ARG A 58 -5.83 4.03 -8.69
CA ARG A 58 -5.24 3.70 -7.39
C ARG A 58 -6.15 2.80 -6.56
N LEU A 59 -7.46 3.06 -6.56
CA LEU A 59 -8.43 2.29 -5.80
C LEU A 59 -8.50 0.86 -6.33
N VAL A 60 -8.66 0.72 -7.65
CA VAL A 60 -8.70 -0.61 -8.29
C VAL A 60 -7.40 -1.36 -8.04
N THR A 61 -6.25 -0.67 -8.10
CA THR A 61 -4.94 -1.29 -7.84
C THR A 61 -4.85 -1.83 -6.41
N VAL A 62 -5.24 -1.03 -5.40
CA VAL A 62 -5.26 -1.46 -4.00
C VAL A 62 -6.17 -2.67 -3.81
N ASP A 63 -7.39 -2.63 -4.34
CA ASP A 63 -8.35 -3.73 -4.20
C ASP A 63 -7.81 -5.02 -4.81
N ARG A 64 -7.18 -4.94 -5.98
CA ARG A 64 -6.54 -6.09 -6.63
C ARG A 64 -5.40 -6.66 -5.78
N MET A 65 -4.56 -5.80 -5.21
CA MET A 65 -3.46 -6.25 -4.38
C MET A 65 -3.93 -6.95 -3.12
N VAL A 66 -4.90 -6.36 -2.40
CA VAL A 66 -5.44 -6.97 -1.18
C VAL A 66 -6.16 -8.28 -1.51
N GLN A 67 -6.92 -8.32 -2.60
CA GLN A 67 -7.58 -9.54 -3.06
C GLN A 67 -6.59 -10.66 -3.42
N SER A 68 -5.50 -10.32 -4.11
CA SER A 68 -4.52 -11.30 -4.61
C SER A 68 -3.53 -11.76 -3.55
N TYR A 69 -3.16 -10.88 -2.62
CA TYR A 69 -2.04 -11.12 -1.72
C TYR A 69 -2.42 -11.15 -0.24
N CYS A 70 -3.69 -10.91 0.10
CA CYS A 70 -4.17 -10.58 1.45
C CYS A 70 -3.52 -9.33 2.05
N ASP A 71 -4.05 -8.86 3.18
CA ASP A 71 -3.59 -7.65 3.87
C ASP A 71 -2.07 -7.61 4.09
N GLU A 72 -1.51 -8.67 4.65
CA GLU A 72 -0.08 -8.74 4.96
C GLU A 72 0.79 -8.79 3.69
N GLY A 73 0.37 -9.59 2.69
CA GLY A 73 1.10 -9.71 1.45
C GLY A 73 1.05 -8.44 0.60
N ALA A 74 -0.10 -7.75 0.57
CA ALA A 74 -0.28 -6.49 -0.14
C ALA A 74 0.63 -5.39 0.42
N VAL A 75 0.78 -5.34 1.75
CA VAL A 75 1.74 -4.43 2.41
C VAL A 75 3.18 -4.78 2.05
N LYS A 76 3.58 -6.06 2.17
CA LYS A 76 4.95 -6.50 1.89
C LYS A 76 5.35 -6.21 0.44
N ILE A 77 4.51 -6.58 -0.53
CA ILE A 77 4.82 -6.35 -1.94
C ILE A 77 4.88 -4.85 -2.28
N THR A 78 4.04 -4.02 -1.64
CA THR A 78 4.08 -2.55 -1.82
C THR A 78 5.44 -1.99 -1.41
N VAL A 79 5.93 -2.38 -0.23
CA VAL A 79 7.25 -1.97 0.28
C VAL A 79 8.35 -2.36 -0.71
N GLU A 80 8.35 -3.60 -1.19
CA GLU A 80 9.40 -4.08 -2.09
C GLU A 80 9.36 -3.39 -3.46
N ILE A 81 8.18 -3.14 -4.01
CA ILE A 81 8.04 -2.40 -5.27
C ILE A 81 8.54 -0.95 -5.11
N LEU A 82 8.14 -0.26 -4.04
CA LEU A 82 8.57 1.12 -3.79
C LEU A 82 10.10 1.22 -3.68
N ARG A 83 10.74 0.25 -3.01
CA ARG A 83 12.20 0.14 -2.94
C ARG A 83 12.84 -0.05 -4.31
N LYS A 84 12.30 -0.95 -5.14
CA LYS A 84 12.78 -1.15 -6.52
C LYS A 84 12.56 0.08 -7.40
N MET A 85 11.55 0.90 -7.11
CA MET A 85 11.33 2.20 -7.77
C MET A 85 12.24 3.32 -7.24
N GLY A 86 12.93 3.11 -6.12
CA GLY A 86 13.73 4.14 -5.43
C GLY A 86 12.93 5.08 -4.54
N ARG A 87 11.62 4.83 -4.34
CA ARG A 87 10.74 5.55 -3.41
C ARG A 87 10.87 5.00 -1.99
N ASN A 88 12.11 5.01 -1.49
CA ASN A 88 12.43 4.49 -0.15
C ASN A 88 11.77 5.31 0.96
N ASP A 89 11.54 6.60 0.71
CA ASP A 89 10.75 7.50 1.56
C ASP A 89 9.37 6.90 1.88
N LEU A 90 8.60 6.56 0.84
CA LEU A 90 7.27 5.98 1.00
C LEU A 90 7.30 4.56 1.57
N ALA A 91 8.33 3.78 1.24
CA ALA A 91 8.49 2.42 1.76
C ALA A 91 8.68 2.41 3.28
N GLU A 92 9.46 3.35 3.81
CA GLU A 92 9.68 3.47 5.25
C GLU A 92 8.46 4.11 5.94
N GLU A 93 7.80 5.10 5.33
CA GLU A 93 6.53 5.65 5.86
C GLU A 93 5.45 4.56 6.00
N LEU A 94 5.31 3.70 5.01
CA LEU A 94 4.37 2.57 5.08
C LEU A 94 4.71 1.63 6.25
N LYS A 95 5.99 1.39 6.52
CA LYS A 95 6.41 0.55 7.65
C LYS A 95 6.15 1.20 9.00
N GLU A 96 6.45 2.48 9.15
CA GLU A 96 6.21 3.22 10.40
C GLU A 96 4.72 3.27 10.74
N ASN A 97 3.86 3.40 9.73
CA ASN A 97 2.41 3.33 9.89
C ASN A 97 1.91 1.96 10.39
N LEU A 98 2.68 0.88 10.22
CA LEU A 98 2.39 -0.45 10.77
C LEU A 98 2.96 -0.64 12.18
N LEU A 99 4.12 -0.05 12.45
CA LEU A 99 4.86 -0.19 13.71
C LEU A 99 4.33 0.70 14.84
N THR A 100 3.56 1.75 14.52
CA THR A 100 2.96 2.68 15.49
C THR A 100 1.84 2.09 16.37
N LYS A 101 1.74 0.76 16.48
CA LYS A 101 0.93 0.05 17.47
C LYS A 101 1.77 -0.96 18.26
N GLN A 102 2.59 -0.47 19.17
CA GLN A 102 3.08 -1.24 20.33
C GLN A 102 3.72 -0.32 21.38
N VAL A 103 2.94 0.60 21.97
CA VAL A 103 3.21 1.14 23.31
C VAL A 103 1.87 1.39 24.01
#